data_AF-A0A2V7UIX5-F1
#
_entry.id   AF-A0A2V7UIX5-F1
#
_cell.length_a   1.000
_cell.length_b   1.000
_cell.length_c   1.000
_cell.angle_alpha   90.00
_cell.angle_beta   90.00
_cell.angle_gamma   90.00
#
_symmetry.space_group_name_H-M   'P 1'
#
loop_
_entity.id
_entity.type
_entity.pdbx_description
1 polymer ?
#
loop_
_entity_poly.entity_id
_entity_poly.type
_entity_poly.pdbx_seq_one_letter_code
_entity_poly.pdbx_strand_id
1 'polypeptide(L)' 'EADRRMRELGVLVNAGGRVPIDESPACYKPSQEVVRAVTEADLAEVEVCLSPIASIKGND' A
#
# COMPACT_ATOMS: atom_id res chain seq x y z
N GLU A 1 -11.74 -4.02 7.54
CA GLU A 1 -11.24 -2.62 7.43
C GLU A 1 -10.44 -2.40 6.14
N ALA A 2 -9.45 -3.24 5.86
CA ALA A 2 -8.65 -3.19 4.63
C ALA A 2 -9.50 -3.13 3.34
N ASP A 3 -10.45 -4.05 3.16
CA ASP A 3 -11.36 -4.07 2.00
C ASP A 3 -12.21 -2.80 1.87
N ARG A 4 -12.59 -2.19 2.99
CA ARG A 4 -13.35 -0.93 2.98
C ARG A 4 -12.46 0.20 2.45
N ARG A 5 -11.23 0.29 2.99
CA ARG A 5 -10.26 1.31 2.60
C ARG A 5 -9.85 1.20 1.12
N MET A 6 -9.61 -0.02 0.63
CA MET A 6 -9.29 -0.22 -0.80
C MET A 6 -10.46 0.18 -1.71
N ARG A 7 -11.71 -0.14 -1.32
CA ARG A 7 -12.90 0.32 -2.04
C ARG A 7 -13.06 1.83 -2.02
N GLU A 8 -12.86 2.48 -0.88
CA GLU A 8 -12.91 3.95 -0.76
C GLU A 8 -11.86 4.64 -1.63
N LEU A 9 -10.69 4.02 -1.79
CA LEU A 9 -9.61 4.50 -2.66
C LEU A 9 -9.81 4.13 -4.15
N GLY A 10 -10.86 3.38 -4.51
CA GLY A 10 -11.08 2.91 -5.88
C GLY A 10 -10.06 1.88 -6.36
N VAL A 11 -9.38 1.18 -5.44
CA VAL A 11 -8.35 0.19 -5.75
C VAL A 11 -8.99 -1.18 -5.96
N LEU A 12 -8.80 -1.76 -7.15
CA LEU A 12 -9.20 -3.14 -7.43
C LEU A 12 -8.29 -4.12 -6.67
N VAL A 13 -8.86 -5.11 -5.97
CA VAL A 13 -8.08 -6.14 -5.26
C VAL A 13 -8.47 -7.53 -5.76
N ASN A 14 -7.67 -8.12 -6.65
CA ASN A 14 -7.97 -9.41 -7.32
C ASN A 14 -9.42 -9.48 -7.88
N ALA A 15 -9.89 -10.67 -8.30
CA ALA A 15 -11.27 -10.87 -8.75
C ALA A 15 -12.31 -10.84 -7.62
N GLY A 16 -11.87 -10.94 -6.36
CA GLY A 16 -12.73 -11.10 -5.18
C GLY A 16 -12.84 -9.88 -4.26
N GLY A 17 -12.06 -8.82 -4.48
CA GLY A 17 -12.09 -7.58 -3.69
C GLY A 17 -11.63 -7.71 -2.23
N ARG A 18 -11.17 -8.90 -1.81
CA ARG A 18 -10.73 -9.18 -0.45
C ARG A 18 -9.22 -9.03 -0.33
N VAL A 19 -8.78 -8.18 0.58
CA VAL A 19 -7.38 -8.02 0.96
C VAL A 19 -6.97 -9.23 1.83
N PRO A 20 -5.87 -9.92 1.51
CA PRO A 20 -5.34 -10.99 2.34
C PRO A 20 -5.03 -10.50 3.77
N ILE A 21 -5.24 -11.36 4.77
CA ILE A 21 -5.09 -10.97 6.18
C ILE A 21 -3.66 -10.58 6.54
N ASP A 22 -2.69 -11.29 5.97
CA ASP A 22 -1.25 -11.08 6.05
C ASP A 22 -0.78 -9.87 5.24
N GLU A 23 -1.66 -9.27 4.43
CA GLU A 23 -1.43 -8.04 3.68
C GLU A 23 -2.29 -6.88 4.18
N SER A 24 -2.95 -7.06 5.33
CA SER A 24 -3.75 -5.99 5.91
C SER A 24 -2.86 -4.81 6.32
N PRO A 25 -3.39 -3.58 6.39
CA PRO A 25 -2.61 -2.41 6.77
C PRO A 25 -1.88 -2.55 8.12
N ALA A 26 -2.40 -3.37 9.04
CA ALA A 26 -1.78 -3.63 10.34
C ALA A 26 -0.48 -4.45 10.25
N CYS A 27 -0.26 -5.17 9.15
CA CYS A 27 0.95 -5.97 8.92
C CYS A 27 2.14 -5.12 8.44
N TYR A 28 1.90 -3.85 8.07
CA TYR A 28 2.93 -2.95 7.53
C TYR A 28 3.11 -1.71 8.39
N LYS A 29 4.34 -1.17 8.38
CA LYS A 29 4.60 0.19 8.88
C LYS A 29 3.95 1.22 7.95
N PRO A 30 3.54 2.40 8.46
CA PRO A 30 3.13 3.51 7.60
C PRO A 30 4.27 3.88 6.65
N SER A 31 4.05 3.75 5.34
CA SER A 31 5.09 4.01 4.33
C SER A 31 5.60 5.45 4.39
N GLN A 32 4.72 6.41 4.68
CA GLN A 32 5.08 7.83 4.84
C GLN A 32 6.10 8.07 5.95
N GLU A 33 6.01 7.36 7.07
CA GLU A 33 6.98 7.50 8.17
C GLU A 33 8.33 6.91 7.79
N VAL A 34 8.34 5.77 7.10
CA VAL A 34 9.57 5.14 6.63
C VAL A 34 10.27 6.02 5.61
N VAL A 35 9.55 6.52 4.61
CA VAL A 35 10.10 7.42 3.58
C VAL A 35 10.63 8.69 4.23
N ARG A 36 9.87 9.31 5.15
CA ARG A 36 10.29 10.53 5.85
C ARG A 36 11.62 10.33 6.59
N ALA A 37 11.78 9.22 7.31
CA ALA A 37 13.01 8.93 8.03
C ALA A 37 14.25 8.83 7.11
N VAL A 38 14.09 8.32 5.89
CA VAL A 38 15.17 8.22 4.90
C VAL A 38 15.49 9.58 4.29
N THR A 39 14.47 10.36 3.92
CA THR A 39 14.66 11.68 3.29
C THR A 39 15.20 12.72 4.27
N GLU A 40 14.77 12.69 5.54
CA GLU A 40 15.29 13.59 6.59
C GLU A 40 16.74 13.28 6.97
N ALA A 41 17.20 12.05 6.73
CA ALA A 41 18.59 11.64 6.92
C ALA A 41 19.48 11.96 5.70
N ASP A 42 18.93 12.61 4.66
CA ASP A 42 19.65 12.99 3.42
C ASP A 42 20.26 11.78 2.68
N LEU A 43 19.60 10.61 2.77
CA LEU A 43 20.07 9.37 2.16
C LEU A 43 19.46 9.10 0.78
N ALA A 44 18.32 9.72 0.49
CA ALA A 44 17.62 9.62 -0.78
C ALA A 44 16.60 10.77 -0.93
N GLU A 45 16.18 11.01 -2.16
CA GLU A 45 15.13 11.99 -2.50
C GLU A 45 13.92 11.28 -3.12
N VAL A 46 12.73 11.89 -2.97
CA VAL A 46 11.51 11.39 -3.60
C VAL A 46 11.41 11.96 -5.01
N GLU A 47 11.58 11.10 -6.01
CA GLU A 47 11.40 11.50 -7.41
C GLU A 47 9.92 11.58 -7.80
N VAL A 48 9.14 10.54 -7.47
CA VAL A 48 7.72 10.44 -7.82
C VAL A 48 6.94 9.71 -6.71
N CYS A 49 5.73 10.19 -6.43
CA CYS A 49 4.75 9.50 -5.59
C CYS A 49 3.66 8.85 -6.43
N LEU A 50 3.41 7.56 -6.20
CA LEU A 50 2.40 6.79 -6.94
C LEU A 50 1.21 6.45 -6.05
N SER A 51 0.04 6.38 -6.68
CA SER A 51 -1.20 5.88 -6.08
C SER A 51 -1.64 4.61 -6.83
N PRO A 52 -1.99 3.53 -6.11
CA PRO A 52 -2.40 2.30 -6.76
C PRO A 52 -3.79 2.46 -7.40
N ILE A 53 -3.99 1.79 -8.54
CA ILE A 53 -5.31 1.58 -9.15
C ILE A 53 -5.78 0.12 -9.02
N ALA A 54 -4.84 -0.80 -8.84
CA ALA A 54 -5.10 -2.21 -8.63
C ALA A 54 -3.98 -2.85 -7.80
N SER A 55 -4.34 -3.85 -7.01
CA SER A 55 -3.47 -4.82 -6.34
C SER A 55 -3.87 -6.21 -6.83
N ILE A 56 -3.04 -6.77 -7.71
CA ILE A 56 -3.28 -8.09 -8.33
C ILE A 56 -2.08 -8.95 -7.96
N LYS A 57 -2.36 -10.10 -7.34
CA LYS A 57 -1.33 -11.06 -6.95
C LYS A 57 -1.61 -12.40 -7.60
N GLY A 58 -0.55 -13.17 -7.84
CA GLY A 58 -0.67 -14.55 -8.28
C GLY A 58 -1.45 -15.37 -7.24
N ASN A 59 -2.29 -16.27 -7.72
CA ASN A 59 -2.76 -17.38 -6.90
C ASN A 59 -1.62 -18.41 -6.85
N ASP A 60 -1.25 -18.87 -5.66
CA ASP A 60 -0.47 -20.10 -5.50
C ASP A 60 -1.23 -21.31 -6.09
#